data_AF-A0A2E0VZ84-F1
#
_entry.id   AF-A0A2E0VZ84-F1
#
_cell.length_a   1.000
_cell.length_b   1.000
_cell.length_c   1.000
_cell.angle_alpha   90.00
_cell.angle_beta   90.00
_cell.angle_gamma   90.00
#
_symmetry.space_group_name_H-M   'P 1'
#
loop_
_entity.id
_entity.type
_entity.pdbx_description
1 polymer ?
#
loop_
_entity_poly.entity_id
_entity_poly.type
_entity_poly.pdbx_seq_one_letter_code
_entity_poly.pdbx_strand_id
1 'polypeptide(L)'
;MSEKNNIITLYPSNWLYNAGVLGVLRILKKMGCNIEQNLMRDGTFLLDIELLSTFSPQKIREYELPLFGLHWLLESLEEVSPQPQLTQDEKIKKAWGMLFNVFYRGFFNANSNLFYTPSKTSTAIIEQFNNFLTSFIIEDANKTNCSFCQREANATYKNDFTSEHSNILGTSSGEKGVPNSFWNLNKNNSMNICDYCSMIIISGHLSRIKMHGNSEIFINAPSFKVMYELNKLVKETFGSGNKLEARTKRDILATSVIEYTNKIQTSLGIWTGMNIEIVTKKNDLIEFYSLPYNVIKLITDRKIASLLSDLGEYNIYNKILDENYSVLIDISQKLLKLSTKEQLSTNEKNLRNSLLNNWKNQTHLNSTANKILKLYSLIEDKLRRN
;
A
#
# COMPACT_ATOMS: atom_id res chain seq x y z
N MET A 1 33.50 12.74 -17.84
CA MET A 1 33.33 11.34 -17.39
C MET A 1 33.26 11.32 -15.87
N SER A 2 32.05 11.26 -15.33
CA SER A 2 31.77 10.87 -13.94
C SER A 2 30.40 10.17 -13.90
N GLU A 3 30.29 9.07 -14.63
CA GLU A 3 29.11 8.20 -14.62
C GLU A 3 29.27 7.21 -13.47
N LYS A 4 28.76 7.60 -12.29
CA LYS A 4 28.75 6.71 -11.13
C LYS A 4 27.47 6.83 -10.30
N ASN A 5 26.34 7.08 -10.95
CA ASN A 5 25.08 7.11 -10.23
C ASN A 5 24.18 6.01 -10.81
N ASN A 6 24.22 4.82 -10.21
CA ASN A 6 23.23 3.74 -10.36
C ASN A 6 21.86 4.13 -9.76
N ILE A 7 21.57 5.44 -9.75
CA ILE A 7 20.39 6.05 -9.17
C ILE A 7 19.36 6.20 -10.28
N ILE A 8 18.17 5.68 -10.03
CA ILE A 8 17.02 5.79 -10.92
C ILE A 8 15.90 6.57 -10.26
N THR A 9 15.15 7.31 -11.08
CA THR A 9 13.95 7.99 -10.64
C THR A 9 12.74 7.12 -10.95
N LEU A 10 11.99 6.76 -9.91
CA LEU A 10 10.75 6.02 -10.02
C LEU A 10 9.57 6.99 -9.95
N TYR A 11 8.62 6.81 -10.86
CA TYR A 11 7.42 7.65 -10.98
C TYR A 11 6.19 6.85 -10.57
N PRO A 12 5.31 7.37 -9.71
CA PRO A 12 4.03 6.74 -9.43
C PRO A 12 3.25 6.46 -10.71
N SER A 13 2.70 5.25 -10.82
CA SER A 13 1.96 4.79 -11.99
C SER A 13 0.73 3.99 -11.53
N ASN A 14 0.52 2.78 -12.05
CA ASN A 14 -0.57 1.90 -11.65
C ASN A 14 -0.35 1.28 -10.26
N TRP A 15 -1.45 0.83 -9.64
CA TRP A 15 -1.45 0.27 -8.28
C TRP A 15 -0.52 -0.95 -8.12
N LEU A 16 -0.37 -1.81 -9.12
CA LEU A 16 0.44 -3.03 -9.02
C LEU A 16 1.93 -2.67 -8.91
N TYR A 17 2.38 -1.80 -9.81
CA TYR A 17 3.74 -1.26 -9.78
C TYR A 17 3.99 -0.47 -8.49
N ASN A 18 3.08 0.43 -8.11
CA ASN A 18 3.22 1.26 -6.92
C ASN A 18 3.29 0.42 -5.63
N ALA A 19 2.47 -0.64 -5.55
CA ALA A 19 2.54 -1.62 -4.47
C ALA A 19 3.92 -2.28 -4.42
N GLY A 20 4.47 -2.67 -5.56
CA GLY A 20 5.82 -3.20 -5.68
C GLY A 20 6.90 -2.26 -5.14
N VAL A 21 6.86 -0.99 -5.54
CA VAL A 21 7.81 0.04 -5.06
C VAL A 21 7.68 0.23 -3.55
N LEU A 22 6.46 0.27 -3.01
CA LEU A 22 6.25 0.35 -1.55
C LEU A 22 6.79 -0.88 -0.81
N GLY A 23 6.69 -2.06 -1.42
CA GLY A 23 7.33 -3.28 -0.90
C GLY A 23 8.85 -3.14 -0.83
N VAL A 24 9.48 -2.58 -1.86
CA VAL A 24 10.92 -2.27 -1.87
C VAL A 24 11.26 -1.26 -0.77
N LEU A 25 10.50 -0.17 -0.64
CA LEU A 25 10.71 0.84 0.42
C LEU A 25 10.67 0.24 1.82
N ARG A 26 9.77 -0.71 2.07
CA ARG A 26 9.70 -1.44 3.35
C ARG A 26 11.01 -2.18 3.62
N ILE A 27 11.55 -2.88 2.63
CA ILE A 27 12.79 -3.64 2.78
C ILE A 27 13.98 -2.70 3.01
N LEU A 28 14.10 -1.63 2.23
CA LEU A 28 15.17 -0.64 2.41
C LEU A 28 15.13 -0.04 3.82
N LYS A 29 13.95 0.27 4.35
CA LYS A 29 13.81 0.72 5.74
C LYS A 29 14.28 -0.33 6.75
N LYS A 30 14.01 -1.61 6.50
CA LYS A 30 14.44 -2.73 7.36
C LYS A 30 15.94 -2.98 7.31
N MET A 31 16.58 -2.65 6.19
CA MET A 31 18.03 -2.61 6.05
C MET A 31 18.66 -1.39 6.76
N GLY A 32 17.85 -0.48 7.30
CA GLY A 32 18.32 0.74 7.97
C GLY A 32 18.55 1.94 7.05
N CYS A 33 18.13 1.87 5.78
CA CYS A 33 18.26 2.99 4.85
C CYS A 33 17.30 4.14 5.22
N ASN A 34 17.78 5.39 5.10
CA ASN A 34 16.96 6.58 5.27
C ASN A 34 16.13 6.85 4.00
N ILE A 35 15.01 6.15 3.86
CA ILE A 35 14.12 6.29 2.68
C ILE A 35 13.47 7.67 2.56
N GLU A 36 13.33 8.43 3.66
CA GLU A 36 12.62 9.71 3.66
C GLU A 36 13.37 10.79 2.86
N GLN A 37 14.70 10.72 2.82
CA GLN A 37 15.53 11.63 2.02
C GLN A 37 15.37 11.41 0.51
N ASN A 38 14.94 10.21 0.11
CA ASN A 38 14.81 9.81 -1.28
C ASN A 38 13.36 9.94 -1.81
N LEU A 39 12.40 10.18 -0.92
CA LEU A 39 11.00 10.43 -1.26
C LEU A 39 10.82 11.93 -1.59
N MET A 40 10.78 12.21 -2.89
CA MET A 40 10.84 13.56 -3.42
C MET A 40 9.51 14.31 -3.27
N ARG A 41 9.58 15.66 -3.26
CA ARG A 41 8.40 16.53 -3.13
C ARG A 41 7.49 16.49 -4.35
N ASP A 42 8.02 16.17 -5.52
CA ASP A 42 7.27 15.97 -6.77
C ASP A 42 6.55 14.61 -6.82
N GLY A 43 6.69 13.78 -5.78
CA GLY A 43 6.08 12.46 -5.65
C GLY A 43 6.92 11.31 -6.17
N THR A 44 8.09 11.56 -6.76
CA THR A 44 9.01 10.53 -7.23
C THR A 44 9.83 9.90 -6.09
N PHE A 45 10.49 8.79 -6.39
CA PHE A 45 11.43 8.13 -5.47
C PHE A 45 12.76 7.89 -6.17
N LEU A 46 13.86 8.35 -5.55
CA LEU A 46 15.22 8.11 -6.02
C LEU A 46 15.74 6.80 -5.43
N LEU A 47 15.89 5.77 -6.27
CA LEU A 47 16.39 4.47 -5.89
C LEU A 47 17.82 4.29 -6.39
N ASP A 48 18.75 4.02 -5.49
CA ASP A 48 20.05 3.46 -5.86
C ASP A 48 19.88 1.94 -6.05
N ILE A 49 20.10 1.46 -7.29
CA ILE A 49 19.95 0.05 -7.64
C ILE A 49 20.99 -0.81 -6.89
N GLU A 50 22.15 -0.26 -6.52
CA GLU A 50 23.19 -1.02 -5.80
C GLU A 50 22.66 -1.57 -4.48
N LEU A 51 21.73 -0.84 -3.84
CA LEU A 51 21.06 -1.27 -2.61
C LEU A 51 20.27 -2.57 -2.80
N LEU A 52 19.79 -2.86 -4.01
CA LEU A 52 19.04 -4.08 -4.32
C LEU A 52 19.94 -5.25 -4.73
N SER A 53 21.06 -4.95 -5.39
CA SER A 53 21.85 -5.96 -6.12
C SER A 53 23.09 -6.43 -5.40
N THR A 54 23.92 -5.53 -4.88
CA THR A 54 25.31 -5.85 -4.47
C THR A 54 25.67 -5.24 -3.12
N PHE A 55 24.76 -4.48 -2.51
CA PHE A 55 25.00 -3.84 -1.24
C PHE A 55 25.09 -4.85 -0.08
N SER A 56 26.25 -4.85 0.58
CA SER A 56 26.53 -5.54 1.85
C SER A 56 26.08 -7.01 1.87
N PRO A 57 26.57 -7.87 0.95
CA PRO A 57 26.16 -9.28 0.90
C PRO A 57 26.43 -9.98 2.23
N GLN A 58 25.50 -10.84 2.62
CA GLN A 58 25.55 -11.64 3.83
C GLN A 58 25.86 -13.09 3.49
N LYS A 59 26.78 -13.69 4.25
CA LYS A 59 27.11 -15.10 4.10
C LYS A 59 26.04 -15.95 4.79
N ILE A 60 25.43 -16.84 4.02
CA ILE A 60 24.42 -17.79 4.47
C ILE A 60 24.96 -19.17 4.13
N ARG A 61 25.54 -19.84 5.14
CA ARG A 61 26.32 -21.08 4.97
C ARG A 61 27.50 -20.85 4.00
N GLU A 62 27.55 -21.56 2.89
CA GLU A 62 28.55 -21.43 1.83
C GLU A 62 28.18 -20.39 0.75
N TYR A 63 26.97 -19.82 0.79
CA TYR A 63 26.47 -18.88 -0.22
C TYR A 63 26.54 -17.43 0.25
N GLU A 64 26.54 -16.51 -0.71
CA GLU A 64 26.39 -15.07 -0.46
C GLU A 64 25.07 -14.59 -1.07
N LEU A 65 24.37 -13.72 -0.33
CA LEU A 65 23.14 -13.10 -0.80
C LEU A 65 23.15 -11.61 -0.45
N PRO A 66 22.77 -10.71 -1.37
CA PRO A 66 22.66 -9.28 -1.11
C PRO A 66 21.74 -9.04 0.08
N LEU A 67 22.06 -8.01 0.88
CA LEU A 67 21.30 -7.71 2.10
C LEU A 67 19.80 -7.51 1.80
N PHE A 68 19.50 -6.88 0.67
CA PHE A 68 18.14 -6.72 0.16
C PHE A 68 17.43 -8.08 -0.04
N GLY A 69 18.07 -9.04 -0.72
CA GLY A 69 17.50 -10.36 -0.97
C GLY A 69 17.18 -11.12 0.31
N LEU A 70 18.08 -11.04 1.31
CA LEU A 70 17.87 -11.63 2.63
C LEU A 70 16.66 -11.00 3.34
N HIS A 71 16.62 -9.67 3.44
CA HIS A 71 15.50 -8.98 4.09
C HIS A 71 14.19 -9.11 3.31
N TRP A 72 14.23 -9.21 1.98
CA TRP A 72 13.04 -9.51 1.17
C TRP A 72 12.43 -10.84 1.61
N LEU A 73 13.23 -11.91 1.73
CA LEU A 73 12.73 -13.23 2.18
C LEU A 73 12.20 -13.19 3.62
N LEU A 74 12.92 -12.53 4.53
CA LEU A 74 12.53 -12.46 5.94
C LEU A 74 11.24 -11.65 6.15
N GLU A 75 11.13 -10.48 5.54
CA GLU A 75 9.92 -9.65 5.62
C GLU A 75 8.74 -10.30 4.90
N SER A 76 9.00 -11.03 3.82
CA SER A 76 7.98 -11.82 3.13
C SER A 76 7.39 -12.87 4.06
N LEU A 77 8.24 -13.62 4.78
CA LEU A 77 7.76 -14.59 5.76
C LEU A 77 6.95 -13.93 6.87
N GLU A 78 7.46 -12.85 7.44
CA GLU A 78 6.78 -12.12 8.52
C GLU A 78 5.40 -11.63 8.07
N GLU A 79 5.25 -11.21 6.82
CA GLU A 79 3.96 -10.77 6.30
C GLU A 79 3.01 -11.94 6.02
N VAL A 80 3.50 -13.03 5.40
CA VAL A 80 2.62 -14.13 4.96
C VAL A 80 2.32 -15.14 6.05
N SER A 81 3.28 -15.42 6.93
CA SER A 81 3.17 -16.40 8.03
C SER A 81 4.23 -16.10 9.11
N PRO A 82 3.94 -15.18 10.06
CA PRO A 82 4.87 -14.84 11.15
C PRO A 82 5.23 -16.08 11.97
N GLN A 83 6.53 -16.37 12.10
CA GLN A 83 7.04 -17.54 12.85
C GLN A 83 8.33 -17.16 13.60
N PRO A 84 8.21 -16.54 14.79
CA PRO A 84 9.35 -15.95 15.47
C PRO A 84 10.38 -17.00 15.90
N GLN A 85 9.94 -18.20 16.28
CA GLN A 85 10.77 -19.30 16.78
C GLN A 85 11.74 -19.96 15.79
N LEU A 86 11.64 -19.69 14.48
CA LEU A 86 12.53 -20.31 13.49
C LEU A 86 13.90 -19.61 13.40
N THR A 87 14.94 -20.37 13.08
CA THR A 87 16.26 -19.82 12.73
C THR A 87 16.20 -19.05 11.41
N GLN A 88 17.18 -18.17 11.14
CA GLN A 88 17.20 -17.39 9.90
C GLN A 88 17.18 -18.28 8.65
N ASP A 89 18.00 -19.33 8.62
CA ASP A 89 18.08 -20.31 7.52
C ASP A 89 16.74 -20.99 7.24
N GLU A 90 16.04 -21.41 8.30
CA GLU A 90 14.72 -22.02 8.19
C GLU A 90 13.67 -21.02 7.72
N LYS A 91 13.74 -19.77 8.21
CA LYS A 91 12.85 -18.68 7.80
C LYS A 91 12.95 -18.44 6.30
N ILE A 92 14.15 -18.23 5.77
CA ILE A 92 14.32 -17.93 4.33
C ILE A 92 13.94 -19.11 3.43
N LYS A 93 14.26 -20.35 3.82
CA LYS A 93 13.87 -21.55 3.08
C LYS A 93 12.35 -21.74 3.07
N LYS A 94 11.69 -21.43 4.19
CA LYS A 94 10.23 -21.50 4.31
C LYS A 94 9.54 -20.37 3.55
N ALA A 95 10.08 -19.15 3.63
CA ALA A 95 9.63 -18.00 2.84
C ALA A 95 9.64 -18.35 1.35
N TRP A 96 10.76 -18.89 0.87
CA TRP A 96 10.93 -19.31 -0.52
C TRP A 96 9.84 -20.29 -0.97
N GLY A 97 9.64 -21.35 -0.19
CA GLY A 97 8.61 -22.35 -0.47
C GLY A 97 7.22 -21.75 -0.53
N MET A 98 6.85 -20.84 0.37
CA MET A 98 5.52 -20.20 0.34
C MET A 98 5.37 -19.27 -0.87
N LEU A 99 6.36 -18.40 -1.09
CA LEU A 99 6.30 -17.38 -2.14
C LEU A 99 6.16 -18.02 -3.52
N PHE A 100 7.01 -19.00 -3.85
CA PHE A 100 7.05 -19.57 -5.19
C PHE A 100 6.13 -20.78 -5.40
N ASN A 101 5.48 -21.31 -4.34
CA ASN A 101 4.36 -22.25 -4.52
C ASN A 101 3.00 -21.55 -4.58
N VAL A 102 2.83 -20.42 -3.89
CA VAL A 102 1.51 -19.78 -3.70
C VAL A 102 1.41 -18.45 -4.46
N PHE A 103 2.30 -17.50 -4.19
CA PHE A 103 2.16 -16.12 -4.65
C PHE A 103 2.69 -15.90 -6.07
N TYR A 104 3.85 -16.49 -6.37
CA TYR A 104 4.61 -16.32 -7.61
C TYR A 104 4.86 -17.69 -8.25
N ARG A 105 3.79 -18.48 -8.36
CA ARG A 105 3.87 -19.89 -8.74
C ARG A 105 4.59 -20.04 -10.06
N GLY A 106 5.69 -20.78 -10.02
CA GLY A 106 6.48 -21.08 -11.20
C GLY A 106 7.46 -19.99 -11.59
N PHE A 107 7.54 -18.83 -10.92
CA PHE A 107 8.57 -17.83 -11.20
C PHE A 107 9.96 -18.45 -11.00
N PHE A 108 10.28 -18.86 -9.77
CA PHE A 108 11.39 -19.77 -9.49
C PHE A 108 10.92 -21.20 -9.18
N ASN A 109 11.85 -22.15 -9.16
CA ASN A 109 11.61 -23.48 -8.59
C ASN A 109 11.30 -23.35 -7.10
N ALA A 110 10.13 -23.85 -6.69
CA ALA A 110 9.64 -23.72 -5.32
C ALA A 110 10.06 -24.88 -4.39
N ASN A 111 10.79 -25.88 -4.91
CA ASN A 111 11.26 -27.02 -4.12
C ASN A 111 12.36 -26.58 -3.15
N SER A 112 11.98 -26.31 -1.91
CA SER A 112 12.87 -25.85 -0.86
C SER A 112 13.98 -26.86 -0.50
N ASN A 113 13.88 -28.13 -0.90
CA ASN A 113 14.97 -29.10 -0.73
C ASN A 113 16.18 -28.79 -1.61
N LEU A 114 15.99 -28.08 -2.72
CA LEU A 114 17.05 -27.64 -3.62
C LEU A 114 17.56 -26.23 -3.27
N PHE A 115 17.12 -25.68 -2.13
CA PHE A 115 17.45 -24.29 -1.78
C PHE A 115 18.95 -24.05 -1.60
N TYR A 116 19.62 -24.95 -0.89
CA TYR A 116 21.08 -24.96 -0.67
C TYR A 116 21.79 -26.11 -1.40
N THR A 117 21.06 -26.88 -2.21
CA THR A 117 21.58 -28.10 -2.80
C THR A 117 21.54 -27.96 -4.32
N PRO A 118 22.70 -27.93 -5.02
CA PRO A 118 22.71 -27.95 -6.47
C PRO A 118 22.14 -29.27 -6.97
N SER A 119 21.52 -29.23 -8.15
CA SER A 119 21.07 -30.42 -8.87
C SER A 119 22.14 -30.84 -9.89
N LYS A 120 21.92 -31.97 -10.58
CA LYS A 120 22.82 -32.39 -11.67
C LYS A 120 22.86 -31.38 -12.84
N THR A 121 21.83 -30.56 -12.99
CA THR A 121 21.64 -29.69 -14.16
C THR A 121 21.47 -28.21 -13.81
N SER A 122 21.51 -27.85 -12.51
CA SER A 122 21.30 -26.47 -12.06
C SER A 122 22.05 -26.19 -10.77
N THR A 123 22.52 -24.96 -10.60
CA THR A 123 23.04 -24.45 -9.32
C THR A 123 21.95 -24.47 -8.23
N ALA A 124 22.36 -24.29 -6.98
CA ALA A 124 21.43 -24.17 -5.87
C ALA A 124 20.49 -22.98 -6.09
N ILE A 125 19.25 -23.07 -5.60
CA ILE A 125 18.25 -22.03 -5.87
C ILE A 125 18.66 -20.68 -5.25
N ILE A 126 19.30 -20.67 -4.07
CA ILE A 126 19.80 -19.43 -3.46
C ILE A 126 20.83 -18.72 -4.37
N GLU A 127 21.66 -19.49 -5.08
CA GLU A 127 22.64 -18.96 -6.03
C GLU A 127 21.95 -18.42 -7.29
N GLN A 128 20.92 -19.11 -7.80
CA GLN A 128 20.09 -18.58 -8.90
C GLN A 128 19.42 -17.26 -8.52
N PHE A 129 18.94 -17.16 -7.28
CA PHE A 129 18.35 -15.92 -6.77
C PHE A 129 19.39 -14.80 -6.63
N ASN A 130 20.58 -15.12 -6.13
CA ASN A 130 21.69 -14.18 -6.08
C ASN A 130 22.05 -13.66 -7.49
N ASN A 131 22.19 -14.56 -8.46
CA ASN A 131 22.47 -14.19 -9.86
C ASN A 131 21.38 -13.29 -10.46
N PHE A 132 20.10 -13.56 -10.14
CA PHE A 132 18.99 -12.71 -10.53
C PHE A 132 19.05 -11.31 -9.90
N LEU A 133 19.45 -11.18 -8.63
CA LEU A 133 19.58 -9.87 -7.98
C LEU A 133 20.78 -9.07 -8.51
N THR A 134 21.90 -9.75 -8.77
CA THR A 134 23.13 -9.09 -9.25
C THR A 134 23.03 -8.67 -10.72
N SER A 135 22.16 -9.32 -11.50
CA SER A 135 21.88 -8.93 -12.89
C SER A 135 21.27 -7.54 -13.03
N PHE A 136 20.84 -6.86 -11.95
CA PHE A 136 20.29 -5.51 -12.08
C PHE A 136 21.31 -4.46 -12.51
N ILE A 137 22.60 -4.72 -12.30
CA ILE A 137 23.71 -3.79 -12.58
C ILE A 137 24.78 -4.42 -13.47
N ILE A 138 25.07 -5.71 -13.28
CA ILE A 138 26.12 -6.39 -14.05
C ILE A 138 25.66 -6.52 -15.49
N GLU A 139 26.27 -5.82 -16.44
CA GLU A 139 25.90 -5.93 -17.85
C GLU A 139 25.99 -7.39 -18.34
N ASP A 140 24.87 -7.91 -18.82
CA ASP A 140 24.78 -9.24 -19.43
C ASP A 140 24.57 -9.09 -20.95
N ALA A 141 24.84 -10.14 -21.71
CA ALA A 141 24.64 -10.17 -23.15
C ALA A 141 23.15 -10.10 -23.53
N ASN A 142 22.26 -10.59 -22.66
CA ASN A 142 20.82 -10.64 -22.89
C ASN A 142 20.12 -9.38 -22.35
N LYS A 143 20.18 -8.30 -23.12
CA LYS A 143 19.45 -7.05 -22.86
C LYS A 143 18.10 -7.05 -23.58
N THR A 144 17.10 -6.42 -22.96
CA THR A 144 15.81 -6.13 -23.60
C THR A 144 15.36 -4.72 -23.28
N ASN A 145 14.60 -4.12 -24.18
CA ASN A 145 13.86 -2.90 -23.89
C ASN A 145 12.66 -3.26 -23.00
N CYS A 146 12.76 -2.92 -21.72
CA CYS A 146 11.72 -3.24 -20.75
C CYS A 146 10.48 -2.37 -20.94
N SER A 147 9.31 -2.99 -21.08
CA SER A 147 8.02 -2.30 -21.25
C SER A 147 7.58 -1.48 -20.02
N PHE A 148 8.16 -1.76 -18.84
CA PHE A 148 7.80 -1.11 -17.58
C PHE A 148 8.67 0.09 -17.25
N CYS A 149 10.00 -0.05 -17.35
CA CYS A 149 10.91 1.06 -17.07
C CYS A 149 11.42 1.77 -18.33
N GLN A 150 11.10 1.27 -19.53
CA GLN A 150 11.52 1.84 -20.82
C GLN A 150 13.05 1.95 -20.98
N ARG A 151 13.80 1.17 -20.19
CA ARG A 151 15.25 1.07 -20.28
C ARG A 151 15.65 -0.21 -20.97
N GLU A 152 16.76 -0.14 -21.68
CA GLU A 152 17.51 -1.32 -22.04
C GLU A 152 18.17 -1.86 -20.76
N ALA A 153 17.79 -3.07 -20.36
CA ALA A 153 18.26 -3.68 -19.13
C ALA A 153 18.31 -5.19 -19.27
N ASN A 154 19.04 -5.83 -18.36
CA ASN A 154 19.17 -7.28 -18.35
C ASN A 154 17.82 -7.97 -18.12
N ALA A 155 17.63 -9.03 -18.89
CA ALA A 155 16.42 -9.83 -18.92
C ALA A 155 16.83 -11.30 -18.92
N THR A 156 17.53 -11.69 -17.86
CA THR A 156 18.14 -13.01 -17.73
C THR A 156 17.15 -14.07 -17.28
N TYR A 157 16.05 -13.66 -16.63
CA TYR A 157 15.12 -14.61 -16.00
C TYR A 157 13.65 -14.23 -16.21
N LYS A 158 12.89 -15.11 -16.88
CA LYS A 158 11.45 -14.95 -17.14
C LYS A 158 11.08 -13.53 -17.56
N ASN A 159 11.63 -13.12 -18.69
CA ASN A 159 11.59 -11.78 -19.23
C ASN A 159 10.31 -11.41 -20.00
N ASP A 160 9.30 -12.27 -19.99
CA ASP A 160 7.95 -11.97 -20.47
C ASP A 160 7.03 -11.74 -19.26
N PHE A 161 6.27 -10.64 -19.24
CA PHE A 161 5.29 -10.40 -18.17
C PHE A 161 4.14 -11.39 -18.25
N THR A 162 4.16 -12.36 -17.32
CA THR A 162 3.26 -13.51 -17.30
C THR A 162 2.60 -13.71 -15.94
N SER A 163 1.71 -14.71 -15.83
CA SER A 163 1.02 -15.08 -14.59
C SER A 163 1.96 -15.26 -13.38
N GLU A 164 3.19 -15.70 -13.62
CA GLU A 164 4.22 -15.88 -12.59
C GLU A 164 4.63 -14.56 -11.91
N HIS A 165 4.49 -13.44 -12.61
CA HIS A 165 4.70 -12.10 -12.06
C HIS A 165 3.45 -11.58 -11.34
N SER A 166 2.27 -11.85 -11.93
CA SER A 166 0.98 -11.45 -11.39
C SER A 166 -0.10 -12.39 -11.91
N ASN A 167 -0.67 -13.23 -11.05
CA ASN A 167 -1.78 -14.12 -11.44
C ASN A 167 -3.03 -13.36 -11.91
N ILE A 168 -3.14 -12.06 -11.61
CA ILE A 168 -4.33 -11.25 -11.90
C ILE A 168 -4.23 -10.58 -13.26
N LEU A 169 -3.06 -10.07 -13.63
CA LEU A 169 -2.85 -9.32 -14.88
C LEU A 169 -1.95 -10.05 -15.89
N GLY A 170 -1.11 -10.95 -15.39
CA GLY A 170 -0.13 -11.67 -16.18
C GLY A 170 -0.76 -12.81 -16.95
N THR A 171 -0.32 -12.97 -18.20
CA THR A 171 -0.86 -13.96 -19.13
C THR A 171 -0.04 -15.25 -19.10
N SER A 172 -0.56 -16.34 -19.64
CA SER A 172 0.26 -17.53 -19.84
C SER A 172 1.29 -17.32 -20.97
N SER A 173 2.50 -17.86 -20.82
CA SER A 173 3.66 -17.68 -21.73
C SER A 173 3.67 -18.57 -22.98
N GLY A 174 2.63 -19.36 -23.23
CA GLY A 174 2.35 -19.87 -24.58
C GLY A 174 3.09 -21.13 -25.07
N GLU A 175 3.95 -21.80 -24.30
CA GLU A 175 4.49 -23.12 -24.72
C GLU A 175 3.66 -24.32 -24.21
N LYS A 176 3.05 -24.19 -23.04
CA LYS A 176 2.15 -25.19 -22.43
C LYS A 176 0.81 -24.61 -21.96
N GLY A 177 0.56 -23.34 -22.22
CA GLY A 177 -0.67 -22.65 -21.85
C GLY A 177 -1.23 -21.86 -23.02
N VAL A 178 -2.50 -21.48 -22.92
CA VAL A 178 -3.21 -20.78 -24.00
C VAL A 178 -2.65 -19.35 -24.07
N PRO A 179 -2.02 -18.93 -25.19
CA PRO A 179 -1.57 -17.56 -25.34
C PRO A 179 -2.78 -16.61 -25.22
N ASN A 180 -2.60 -15.42 -24.64
CA ASN A 180 -3.73 -14.53 -24.37
C ASN A 180 -4.26 -13.90 -25.67
N SER A 181 -5.58 -13.86 -25.83
CA SER A 181 -6.28 -13.12 -26.88
C SER A 181 -5.98 -11.62 -26.88
N PHE A 182 -5.66 -11.03 -25.72
CA PHE A 182 -5.19 -9.64 -25.59
C PHE A 182 -3.96 -9.37 -26.47
N TRP A 183 -3.08 -10.36 -26.64
CA TRP A 183 -1.88 -10.27 -27.46
C TRP A 183 -2.09 -10.85 -28.87
N ASN A 184 -3.34 -11.02 -29.31
CA ASN A 184 -3.71 -11.71 -30.55
C ASN A 184 -3.10 -13.12 -30.64
N LEU A 185 -2.99 -13.81 -29.50
CA LEU A 185 -2.35 -15.13 -29.40
C LEU A 185 -0.87 -15.15 -29.84
N ASN A 186 -0.23 -13.99 -29.98
CA ASN A 186 1.12 -13.86 -30.47
C ASN A 186 2.09 -13.51 -29.34
N LYS A 187 3.00 -14.44 -29.02
CA LYS A 187 4.01 -14.27 -27.96
C LYS A 187 4.92 -13.07 -28.21
N ASN A 188 5.19 -12.69 -29.47
CA ASN A 188 6.04 -11.54 -29.79
C ASN A 188 5.40 -10.19 -29.39
N ASN A 189 4.10 -10.18 -29.08
CA ASN A 189 3.41 -9.02 -28.54
C ASN A 189 3.45 -8.98 -27.00
N SER A 190 4.10 -9.95 -26.35
CA SER A 190 4.20 -9.98 -24.89
C SER A 190 4.99 -8.77 -24.39
N MET A 191 4.64 -8.32 -23.19
CA MET A 191 5.37 -7.23 -22.53
C MET A 191 6.70 -7.76 -22.00
N ASN A 192 7.79 -7.38 -22.67
CA ASN A 192 9.13 -7.63 -22.15
C ASN A 192 9.33 -6.92 -20.81
N ILE A 193 9.90 -7.61 -19.83
CA ILE A 193 10.19 -7.11 -18.50
C ILE A 193 11.65 -7.44 -18.13
N CYS A 194 12.37 -6.47 -17.60
CA CYS A 194 13.74 -6.69 -17.10
C CYS A 194 13.72 -7.25 -15.68
N ASP A 195 14.83 -7.86 -15.27
CA ASP A 195 14.96 -8.55 -13.98
C ASP A 195 14.63 -7.61 -12.80
N TYR A 196 15.11 -6.37 -12.85
CA TYR A 196 14.82 -5.33 -11.87
C TYR A 196 13.32 -5.01 -11.77
N CYS A 197 12.63 -4.83 -12.90
CA CYS A 197 11.19 -4.56 -12.88
C CYS A 197 10.40 -5.77 -12.39
N SER A 198 10.82 -6.98 -12.73
CA SER A 198 10.24 -8.21 -12.18
C SER A 198 10.37 -8.22 -10.65
N MET A 199 11.53 -7.85 -10.12
CA MET A 199 11.77 -7.75 -8.67
C MET A 199 10.84 -6.74 -7.97
N ILE A 200 10.59 -5.57 -8.59
CA ILE A 200 9.61 -4.62 -8.07
C ILE A 200 8.23 -5.27 -7.98
N ILE A 201 7.76 -5.88 -9.07
CA ILE A 201 6.40 -6.45 -9.15
C ILE A 201 6.20 -7.55 -8.09
N ILE A 202 7.17 -8.46 -7.95
CA ILE A 202 7.08 -9.54 -6.96
C ILE A 202 7.29 -9.05 -5.52
N SER A 203 7.69 -7.79 -5.32
CA SER A 203 7.72 -7.17 -3.98
C SER A 203 6.36 -6.61 -3.56
N GLY A 204 5.36 -6.60 -4.44
CA GLY A 204 4.06 -5.96 -4.19
C GLY A 204 3.19 -6.63 -3.12
N HIS A 205 3.50 -7.86 -2.69
CA HIS A 205 2.79 -8.49 -1.57
C HIS A 205 3.14 -7.84 -0.22
N LEU A 206 4.31 -7.21 -0.09
CA LEU A 206 4.80 -6.60 1.14
C LEU A 206 4.14 -5.27 1.50
N SER A 207 3.47 -4.63 0.54
CA SER A 207 2.79 -3.35 0.73
C SER A 207 1.31 -3.50 1.09
N ARG A 208 0.75 -4.69 0.95
CA ARG A 208 -0.67 -4.94 1.19
C ARG A 208 -0.95 -5.07 2.68
N ILE A 209 -2.07 -4.52 3.11
CA ILE A 209 -2.49 -4.53 4.51
C ILE A 209 -3.61 -5.54 4.64
N LYS A 210 -3.35 -6.61 5.39
CA LYS A 210 -4.35 -7.65 5.65
C LYS A 210 -5.46 -7.13 6.54
N MET A 211 -6.68 -7.49 6.20
CA MET A 211 -7.91 -7.13 6.90
C MET A 211 -8.68 -8.40 7.30
N HIS A 212 -9.75 -8.24 8.09
CA HIS A 212 -10.60 -9.35 8.47
C HIS A 212 -11.24 -10.02 7.22
N GLY A 213 -11.49 -11.33 7.31
CA GLY A 213 -12.19 -12.07 6.25
C GLY A 213 -11.41 -12.22 4.95
N ASN A 214 -10.09 -12.37 5.02
CA ASN A 214 -9.19 -12.60 3.87
C ASN A 214 -9.23 -11.48 2.82
N SER A 215 -9.49 -10.24 3.26
CA SER A 215 -9.40 -9.06 2.41
C SER A 215 -8.06 -8.37 2.62
N GLU A 216 -7.52 -7.79 1.56
CA GLU A 216 -6.28 -7.00 1.58
C GLU A 216 -6.60 -5.60 1.04
N ILE A 217 -5.98 -4.57 1.61
CA ILE A 217 -6.10 -3.20 1.11
C ILE A 217 -4.74 -2.58 0.81
N PHE A 218 -4.74 -1.64 -0.12
CA PHE A 218 -3.61 -0.80 -0.48
C PHE A 218 -4.12 0.57 -0.88
N ILE A 219 -3.54 1.65 -0.37
CA ILE A 219 -3.85 3.00 -0.81
C ILE A 219 -2.90 3.40 -1.93
N ASN A 220 -3.45 3.56 -3.13
CA ASN A 220 -2.77 4.10 -4.30
C ASN A 220 -2.91 5.63 -4.32
N ALA A 221 -1.86 6.36 -4.68
CA ALA A 221 -1.86 7.82 -4.78
C ALA A 221 -0.77 8.30 -5.76
N PRO A 222 -0.82 9.55 -6.26
CA PRO A 222 0.14 10.05 -7.26
C PRO A 222 1.49 10.48 -6.67
N SER A 223 1.86 9.99 -5.49
CA SER A 223 3.13 10.31 -4.81
C SER A 223 3.55 9.15 -3.92
N PHE A 224 4.79 8.67 -4.06
CA PHE A 224 5.31 7.61 -3.18
C PHE A 224 5.36 8.03 -1.73
N LYS A 225 5.64 9.31 -1.45
CA LYS A 225 5.62 9.85 -0.09
C LYS A 225 4.22 9.78 0.52
N VAL A 226 3.21 10.20 -0.24
CA VAL A 226 1.81 10.14 0.19
C VAL A 226 1.37 8.69 0.40
N MET A 227 1.67 7.80 -0.57
CA MET A 227 1.36 6.37 -0.45
C MET A 227 2.02 5.73 0.77
N TYR A 228 3.30 6.02 0.99
CA TYR A 228 4.06 5.46 2.11
C TYR A 228 3.41 5.84 3.45
N GLU A 229 3.10 7.12 3.66
CA GLU A 229 2.48 7.60 4.90
C GLU A 229 1.05 7.09 5.05
N LEU A 230 0.21 7.12 4.00
CA LEU A 230 -1.17 6.66 4.09
C LEU A 230 -1.25 5.16 4.41
N ASN A 231 -0.47 4.32 3.73
CA ASN A 231 -0.46 2.88 4.01
C ASN A 231 0.10 2.58 5.40
N LYS A 232 1.11 3.33 5.86
CA LYS A 232 1.63 3.23 7.24
C LYS A 232 0.54 3.56 8.26
N LEU A 233 -0.17 4.68 8.09
CA LEU A 233 -1.28 5.10 8.96
C LEU A 233 -2.38 4.05 9.00
N VAL A 234 -2.78 3.51 7.84
CA VAL A 234 -3.77 2.43 7.80
C VAL A 234 -3.28 1.19 8.54
N LYS A 235 -2.02 0.77 8.34
CA LYS A 235 -1.48 -0.42 9.01
C LYS A 235 -1.43 -0.24 10.53
N GLU A 236 -1.05 0.93 11.02
CA GLU A 236 -1.02 1.26 12.46
C GLU A 236 -2.43 1.33 13.07
N THR A 237 -3.40 1.91 12.36
CA THR A 237 -4.76 2.12 12.87
C THR A 237 -5.65 0.88 12.74
N PHE A 238 -5.43 0.06 11.70
CA PHE A 238 -6.36 -1.01 11.29
C PHE A 238 -5.71 -2.40 11.11
N GLY A 239 -4.37 -2.51 11.09
CA GLY A 239 -3.66 -3.76 10.80
C GLY A 239 -3.68 -4.81 11.92
N SER A 240 -4.11 -4.45 13.14
CA SER A 240 -4.19 -5.36 14.29
C SER A 240 -5.64 -5.74 14.56
N GLY A 241 -5.98 -7.02 14.38
CA GLY A 241 -7.33 -7.56 14.57
C GLY A 241 -7.90 -7.28 15.97
N ASN A 242 -9.14 -6.76 15.98
CA ASN A 242 -10.20 -6.82 17.02
C ASN A 242 -11.13 -5.58 17.03
N LYS A 243 -10.92 -4.56 16.18
CA LYS A 243 -11.79 -3.36 16.11
C LYS A 243 -12.52 -3.15 14.76
N LEU A 244 -12.60 -4.19 13.93
CA LEU A 244 -12.87 -4.02 12.50
C LEU A 244 -14.18 -4.63 11.98
N GLU A 245 -15.20 -4.75 12.82
CA GLU A 245 -16.50 -5.25 12.37
C GLU A 245 -17.42 -4.14 11.80
N ALA A 246 -17.05 -2.85 11.88
CA ALA A 246 -18.00 -1.75 11.65
C ALA A 246 -17.59 -0.64 10.67
N ARG A 247 -16.40 -0.68 10.05
CA ARG A 247 -15.94 0.42 9.15
C ARG A 247 -15.85 -0.03 7.70
N THR A 248 -16.47 0.74 6.82
CA THR A 248 -16.46 0.53 5.37
C THR A 248 -15.13 0.99 4.75
N LYS A 249 -14.85 0.56 3.52
CA LYS A 249 -13.66 0.98 2.74
C LYS A 249 -13.53 2.50 2.65
N ARG A 250 -14.67 3.17 2.52
CA ARG A 250 -14.80 4.62 2.50
C ARG A 250 -14.33 5.25 3.80
N ASP A 251 -14.72 4.68 4.93
CA ASP A 251 -14.35 5.20 6.26
C ASP A 251 -12.86 5.09 6.49
N ILE A 252 -12.26 3.96 6.09
CA ILE A 252 -10.81 3.74 6.16
C ILE A 252 -10.10 4.82 5.35
N LEU A 253 -10.41 4.92 4.06
CA LEU A 253 -9.74 5.86 3.16
C LEU A 253 -9.85 7.30 3.65
N ALA A 254 -11.06 7.71 4.00
CA ALA A 254 -11.31 9.07 4.37
C ALA A 254 -10.67 9.40 5.76
N THR A 255 -10.68 8.45 6.72
CA THR A 255 -9.99 8.64 8.02
C THR A 255 -8.50 8.83 7.80
N SER A 256 -7.89 8.02 6.92
CA SER A 256 -6.47 8.12 6.58
C SER A 256 -6.11 9.46 5.94
N VAL A 257 -6.95 9.99 5.04
CA VAL A 257 -6.74 11.31 4.41
C VAL A 257 -6.79 12.44 5.44
N ILE A 258 -7.73 12.40 6.39
CA ILE A 258 -7.84 13.38 7.47
C ILE A 258 -6.62 13.31 8.40
N GLU A 259 -6.25 12.10 8.83
CA GLU A 259 -5.10 11.91 9.69
C GLU A 259 -3.80 12.37 9.02
N TYR A 260 -3.62 12.07 7.73
CA TYR A 260 -2.49 12.55 6.96
C TYR A 260 -2.43 14.08 6.92
N THR A 261 -3.55 14.73 6.58
CA THR A 261 -3.66 16.21 6.53
C THR A 261 -3.31 16.84 7.88
N ASN A 262 -3.75 16.23 8.98
CA ASN A 262 -3.48 16.71 10.33
C ASN A 262 -2.05 16.45 10.81
N LYS A 263 -1.51 15.22 10.62
CA LYS A 263 -0.20 14.79 11.13
C LYS A 263 0.96 15.41 10.36
N ILE A 264 0.83 15.52 9.03
CA ILE A 264 1.90 16.05 8.17
C ILE A 264 1.80 17.59 8.04
N GLN A 265 0.76 18.20 8.60
CA GLN A 265 0.46 19.65 8.51
C GLN A 265 0.45 20.18 7.07
N THR A 266 0.24 19.31 6.09
CA THR A 266 0.22 19.64 4.67
C THR A 266 -1.20 19.71 4.16
N SER A 267 -1.48 20.71 3.32
CA SER A 267 -2.63 20.65 2.43
C SER A 267 -2.31 19.67 1.31
N LEU A 268 -3.07 18.58 1.20
CA LEU A 268 -3.11 17.83 -0.04
C LEU A 268 -3.73 18.75 -1.10
N GLY A 269 -3.02 18.96 -2.21
CA GLY A 269 -3.64 19.59 -3.38
C GLY A 269 -4.88 18.79 -3.76
N ILE A 270 -5.96 19.46 -4.13
CA ILE A 270 -7.23 18.79 -4.46
C ILE A 270 -7.02 17.71 -5.53
N TRP A 271 -6.17 17.98 -6.53
CA TRP A 271 -5.75 17.03 -7.55
C TRP A 271 -5.06 15.78 -7.00
N THR A 272 -4.18 15.94 -5.99
CA THR A 272 -3.55 14.80 -5.31
C THR A 272 -4.61 13.97 -4.59
N GLY A 273 -5.56 14.62 -3.91
CA GLY A 273 -6.65 13.97 -3.20
C GLY A 273 -7.63 13.21 -4.10
N MET A 274 -7.95 13.76 -5.28
CA MET A 274 -8.84 13.13 -6.26
C MET A 274 -8.28 11.81 -6.83
N ASN A 275 -6.95 11.69 -6.87
CA ASN A 275 -6.27 10.51 -7.40
C ASN A 275 -5.82 9.54 -6.28
N ILE A 276 -6.37 9.68 -5.07
CA ILE A 276 -6.19 8.68 -4.02
C ILE A 276 -7.28 7.63 -4.14
N GLU A 277 -6.85 6.37 -4.24
CA GLU A 277 -7.73 5.22 -4.40
C GLU A 277 -7.39 4.19 -3.34
N ILE A 278 -8.41 3.61 -2.72
CA ILE A 278 -8.24 2.36 -1.99
C ILE A 278 -8.46 1.21 -2.95
N VAL A 279 -7.45 0.36 -3.06
CA VAL A 279 -7.46 -0.89 -3.81
C VAL A 279 -7.74 -2.00 -2.82
N THR A 280 -8.84 -2.73 -3.01
CA THR A 280 -9.17 -3.90 -2.19
C THR A 280 -9.04 -5.17 -3.01
N LYS A 281 -8.38 -6.18 -2.45
CA LYS A 281 -8.40 -7.55 -2.97
C LYS A 281 -9.23 -8.42 -2.04
N LYS A 282 -10.23 -9.14 -2.56
CA LYS A 282 -11.00 -10.16 -1.81
C LYS A 282 -11.28 -11.34 -2.74
N ASN A 283 -10.84 -12.54 -2.36
CA ASN A 283 -11.02 -13.77 -3.16
C ASN A 283 -10.65 -13.57 -4.65
N ASP A 284 -9.47 -12.97 -4.88
CA ASP A 284 -8.92 -12.62 -6.21
C ASP A 284 -9.67 -11.55 -7.02
N LEU A 285 -10.77 -11.00 -6.49
CA LEU A 285 -11.44 -9.84 -7.06
C LEU A 285 -10.77 -8.55 -6.58
N ILE A 286 -10.41 -7.66 -7.51
CA ILE A 286 -9.88 -6.33 -7.21
C ILE A 286 -10.98 -5.30 -7.39
N GLU A 287 -11.19 -4.49 -6.36
CA GLU A 287 -12.10 -3.34 -6.40
C GLU A 287 -11.32 -2.05 -6.11
N PHE A 288 -11.70 -0.99 -6.81
CA PHE A 288 -11.17 0.35 -6.63
C PHE A 288 -12.24 1.24 -6.04
N TYR A 289 -11.88 2.10 -5.09
CA TYR A 289 -12.76 3.12 -4.57
C TYR A 289 -12.01 4.43 -4.39
N SER A 290 -12.59 5.50 -4.89
CA SER A 290 -12.15 6.88 -4.69
C SER A 290 -13.26 7.68 -4.01
N LEU A 291 -12.88 8.74 -3.32
CA LEU A 291 -13.85 9.63 -2.67
C LEU A 291 -14.39 10.66 -3.68
N PRO A 292 -15.66 11.05 -3.57
CA PRO A 292 -16.21 12.15 -4.38
C PRO A 292 -15.39 13.44 -4.22
N TYR A 293 -15.31 14.22 -5.29
CA TYR A 293 -14.57 15.48 -5.32
C TYR A 293 -14.92 16.42 -4.15
N ASN A 294 -16.22 16.63 -3.91
CA ASN A 294 -16.70 17.49 -2.83
C ASN A 294 -16.21 17.01 -1.47
N VAL A 295 -16.27 15.70 -1.23
CA VAL A 295 -15.80 15.08 0.02
C VAL A 295 -14.31 15.31 0.19
N ILE A 296 -13.47 15.04 -0.82
CA ILE A 296 -12.03 15.30 -0.79
C ILE A 296 -11.73 16.77 -0.48
N LYS A 297 -12.39 17.70 -1.18
CA LYS A 297 -12.21 19.15 -0.99
C LYS A 297 -12.50 19.57 0.46
N LEU A 298 -13.52 18.97 1.08
CA LEU A 298 -13.88 19.27 2.46
C LEU A 298 -12.91 18.63 3.47
N ILE A 299 -12.63 17.33 3.35
CA ILE A 299 -11.83 16.61 4.37
C ILE A 299 -10.34 16.93 4.31
N THR A 300 -9.86 17.51 3.20
CA THR A 300 -8.47 18.01 3.06
C THR A 300 -8.33 19.48 3.48
N ASP A 301 -9.44 20.19 3.74
CA ASP A 301 -9.36 21.53 4.32
C ASP A 301 -8.92 21.44 5.78
N ARG A 302 -7.83 22.13 6.14
CA ARG A 302 -7.22 22.05 7.46
C ARG A 302 -8.18 22.40 8.61
N LYS A 303 -9.07 23.37 8.43
CA LYS A 303 -10.01 23.78 9.48
C LYS A 303 -11.09 22.72 9.68
N ILE A 304 -11.61 22.17 8.58
CA ILE A 304 -12.61 21.10 8.60
C ILE A 304 -11.99 19.81 9.15
N ALA A 305 -10.83 19.39 8.66
CA ALA A 305 -10.10 18.20 9.11
C ALA A 305 -9.75 18.26 10.61
N SER A 306 -9.35 19.43 11.10
CA SER A 306 -9.06 19.65 12.52
C SER A 306 -10.32 19.53 13.38
N LEU A 307 -11.44 20.13 12.96
CA LEU A 307 -12.72 20.00 13.67
C LEU A 307 -13.23 18.55 13.67
N LEU A 308 -13.10 17.85 12.55
CA LEU A 308 -13.50 16.44 12.45
C LEU A 308 -12.67 15.55 13.38
N SER A 309 -11.36 15.78 13.44
CA SER A 309 -10.48 15.06 14.34
C SER A 309 -10.74 15.37 15.82
N ASP A 310 -11.04 16.64 16.16
CA ASP A 310 -11.37 17.04 17.54
C ASP A 310 -12.74 16.52 17.99
N LEU A 311 -13.72 16.46 17.08
CA LEU A 311 -15.00 15.81 17.34
C LEU A 311 -14.81 14.31 17.54
N GLY A 312 -14.10 13.63 16.64
CA GLY A 312 -13.89 12.17 16.72
C GLY A 312 -15.18 11.35 16.67
N GLU A 313 -16.28 11.94 16.16
CA GLU A 313 -17.60 11.30 16.09
C GLU A 313 -17.84 10.66 14.73
N TYR A 314 -17.87 9.33 14.71
CA TYR A 314 -18.07 8.55 13.49
C TYR A 314 -19.42 8.82 12.81
N ASN A 315 -20.49 9.06 13.57
CA ASN A 315 -21.80 9.37 12.98
C ASN A 315 -21.78 10.70 12.22
N ILE A 316 -21.11 11.72 12.77
CA ILE A 316 -20.95 13.04 12.15
C ILE A 316 -20.12 12.90 10.88
N TYR A 317 -19.06 12.12 11.00
CA TYR A 317 -18.17 11.82 9.90
C TYR A 317 -18.91 11.23 8.70
N ASN A 318 -19.72 10.19 8.94
CA ASN A 318 -20.48 9.53 7.88
C ASN A 318 -21.46 10.48 7.19
N LYS A 319 -22.06 11.45 7.90
CA LYS A 319 -22.95 12.44 7.26
C LYS A 319 -22.22 13.36 6.29
N ILE A 320 -20.97 13.71 6.58
CA ILE A 320 -20.14 14.48 5.64
C ILE A 320 -19.75 13.63 4.45
N LEU A 321 -19.34 12.39 4.71
CA LEU A 321 -19.01 11.47 3.64
C LEU A 321 -20.21 11.31 2.69
N ASP A 322 -21.41 11.05 3.23
CA ASP A 322 -22.70 10.91 2.52
C ASP A 322 -23.19 12.19 1.81
N GLU A 323 -22.44 13.29 1.89
CA GLU A 323 -22.83 14.61 1.40
C GLU A 323 -24.17 15.12 1.99
N ASN A 324 -24.55 14.58 3.15
CA ASN A 324 -25.78 14.91 3.85
C ASN A 324 -25.51 15.93 4.97
N TYR A 325 -25.11 17.13 4.57
CA TYR A 325 -24.64 18.16 5.50
C TYR A 325 -25.75 18.79 6.35
N SER A 326 -26.98 18.85 5.83
CA SER A 326 -28.13 19.47 6.53
C SER A 326 -28.44 18.78 7.86
N VAL A 327 -28.22 17.46 7.93
CA VAL A 327 -28.39 16.67 9.17
C VAL A 327 -27.49 17.17 10.31
N LEU A 328 -26.37 17.83 10.02
CA LEU A 328 -25.50 18.40 11.05
C LEU A 328 -26.22 19.49 11.88
N ILE A 329 -27.11 20.27 11.25
CA ILE A 329 -27.94 21.26 11.95
C ILE A 329 -28.90 20.54 12.89
N ASP A 330 -29.61 19.51 12.39
CA ASP A 330 -30.59 18.76 13.17
C ASP A 330 -29.96 18.11 14.41
N ILE A 331 -28.77 17.53 14.24
CA ILE A 331 -27.99 16.96 15.35
C ILE A 331 -27.67 18.08 16.36
N SER A 332 -27.15 19.21 15.89
CA SER A 332 -26.77 20.33 16.76
C SER A 332 -27.96 20.88 17.56
N GLN A 333 -29.11 21.06 16.92
CA GLN A 333 -30.34 21.52 17.58
C GLN A 333 -30.82 20.54 18.65
N LYS A 334 -30.81 19.24 18.35
CA LYS A 334 -31.16 18.19 19.33
C LYS A 334 -30.21 18.21 20.53
N LEU A 335 -28.90 18.35 20.29
CA LEU A 335 -27.89 18.43 21.35
C LEU A 335 -28.06 19.68 22.23
N LEU A 336 -28.32 20.84 21.63
CA LEU A 336 -28.60 22.08 22.36
C LEU A 336 -29.84 21.92 23.24
N LYS A 337 -30.94 21.38 22.71
CA LYS A 337 -32.16 21.11 23.47
C LYS A 337 -31.93 20.15 24.64
N LEU A 338 -31.09 19.14 24.47
CA LEU A 338 -30.72 18.23 25.56
C LEU A 338 -29.84 18.95 26.59
N SER A 339 -28.99 19.88 26.17
CA SER A 339 -28.07 20.60 27.06
C SER A 339 -28.75 21.58 28.02
N THR A 340 -29.99 22.01 27.74
CA THR A 340 -30.74 22.92 28.63
C THR A 340 -31.46 22.18 29.76
N LYS A 341 -31.41 20.85 29.81
CA LYS A 341 -32.12 20.05 30.81
C LYS A 341 -31.22 19.69 31.97
N GLU A 342 -31.71 19.87 33.19
CA GLU A 342 -31.01 19.47 34.42
C GLU A 342 -30.88 17.94 34.53
N GLN A 343 -31.92 17.20 34.11
CA GLN A 343 -31.91 15.74 34.08
C GLN A 343 -32.52 15.21 32.78
N LEU A 344 -31.85 14.21 32.21
CA LEU A 344 -32.30 13.52 30.99
C LEU A 344 -33.11 12.28 31.34
N SER A 345 -34.27 12.13 30.71
CA SER A 345 -35.06 10.90 30.74
C SER A 345 -34.33 9.74 30.04
N THR A 346 -34.80 8.50 30.25
CA THR A 346 -34.24 7.31 29.60
C THR A 346 -34.24 7.42 28.07
N ASN A 347 -35.34 7.92 27.49
CA ASN A 347 -35.44 8.12 26.03
C ASN A 347 -34.45 9.16 25.51
N GLU A 348 -34.19 10.21 26.29
CA GLU A 348 -33.24 11.27 25.91
C GLU A 348 -31.79 10.83 26.03
N LYS A 349 -31.48 9.99 27.03
CA LYS A 349 -30.18 9.32 27.13
C LYS A 349 -29.96 8.40 25.93
N ASN A 350 -30.98 7.63 25.54
CA ASN A 350 -30.92 6.77 24.35
C ASN A 350 -30.72 7.59 23.06
N LEU A 351 -31.45 8.70 22.90
CA LEU A 351 -31.27 9.63 21.78
C LEU A 351 -29.86 10.22 21.76
N ARG A 352 -29.34 10.70 22.90
CA ARG A 352 -27.98 11.24 22.98
C ARG A 352 -26.95 10.19 22.55
N ASN A 353 -27.09 8.95 23.04
CA ASN A 353 -26.17 7.86 22.74
C ASN A 353 -26.27 7.40 21.27
N SER A 354 -27.40 7.61 20.59
CA SER A 354 -27.51 7.35 19.14
C SER A 354 -26.90 8.47 18.29
N LEU A 355 -26.83 9.70 18.81
CA LEU A 355 -26.22 10.84 18.13
C LEU A 355 -24.70 10.91 18.32
N LEU A 356 -24.22 10.63 19.54
CA LEU A 356 -22.81 10.77 19.93
C LEU A 356 -22.29 9.47 20.53
N ASN A 357 -21.16 9.00 20.02
CA ASN A 357 -20.49 7.79 20.50
C ASN A 357 -19.39 8.14 21.52
N ASN A 358 -18.77 9.32 21.43
CA ASN A 358 -17.68 9.69 22.31
C ASN A 358 -18.20 10.25 23.64
N TRP A 359 -17.80 9.63 24.75
CA TRP A 359 -18.18 10.06 26.10
C TRP A 359 -17.84 11.52 26.40
N LYS A 360 -16.68 12.02 25.91
CA LYS A 360 -16.28 13.43 26.06
C LYS A 360 -17.32 14.38 25.46
N ASN A 361 -17.89 14.02 24.32
CA ASN A 361 -18.87 14.82 23.63
C ASN A 361 -20.26 14.69 24.25
N GLN A 362 -20.59 13.49 24.76
CA GLN A 362 -21.84 13.23 25.48
C GLN A 362 -21.95 14.03 26.79
N THR A 363 -20.82 14.36 27.43
CA THR A 363 -20.77 15.18 28.65
C THR A 363 -20.77 16.68 28.38
N HIS A 364 -20.29 17.11 27.21
CA HIS A 364 -20.16 18.53 26.84
C HIS A 364 -21.08 18.93 25.68
N LEU A 365 -22.39 18.62 25.79
CA LEU A 365 -23.36 18.73 24.70
C LEU A 365 -23.39 20.10 24.00
N ASN A 366 -23.36 21.20 24.77
CA ASN A 366 -23.38 22.56 24.21
C ASN A 366 -22.11 22.86 23.39
N SER A 367 -20.94 22.56 23.96
CA SER A 367 -19.65 22.72 23.25
C SER A 367 -19.59 21.85 21.99
N THR A 368 -20.03 20.59 22.09
CA THR A 368 -20.13 19.68 20.95
C THR A 368 -21.04 20.25 19.86
N ALA A 369 -22.25 20.71 20.21
CA ALA A 369 -23.19 21.30 19.26
C ALA A 369 -22.59 22.53 18.55
N ASN A 370 -21.91 23.42 19.28
CA ASN A 370 -21.26 24.59 18.69
C ASN A 370 -20.14 24.21 17.71
N LYS A 371 -19.37 23.16 18.01
CA LYS A 371 -18.37 22.63 17.08
C LYS A 371 -19.00 22.09 15.80
N ILE A 372 -20.14 21.40 15.92
CA ILE A 372 -20.88 20.86 14.76
C ILE A 372 -21.47 21.99 13.91
N LEU A 373 -22.06 23.02 14.52
CA LEU A 373 -22.55 24.20 13.80
C LEU A 373 -21.42 24.94 13.08
N LYS A 374 -20.26 25.10 13.76
CA LYS A 374 -19.06 25.69 13.14
C LYS A 374 -18.57 24.87 11.95
N LEU A 375 -18.56 23.53 12.10
CA LEU A 375 -18.22 22.61 11.02
C LEU A 375 -19.17 22.78 9.83
N TYR A 376 -20.48 22.81 10.07
CA TYR A 376 -21.50 23.03 9.02
C TYR A 376 -21.30 24.37 8.30
N SER A 377 -21.09 25.45 9.04
CA SER A 377 -20.82 26.78 8.45
C SER A 377 -19.58 26.78 7.54
N LEU A 378 -18.49 26.12 7.96
CA LEU A 378 -17.29 26.01 7.13
C LEU A 378 -17.52 25.18 5.86
N ILE A 379 -18.35 24.14 5.94
CA ILE A 379 -18.72 23.32 4.79
C ILE A 379 -19.53 24.15 3.78
N GLU A 380 -20.58 24.83 4.24
CA GLU A 380 -21.41 25.71 3.39
C GLU A 380 -20.56 26.79 2.68
N ASP A 381 -19.68 27.46 3.43
CA ASP A 381 -18.77 28.47 2.87
C ASP A 381 -17.88 27.90 1.75
N LYS A 382 -17.45 26.63 1.89
CA LYS A 382 -16.59 25.97 0.89
C LYS A 382 -17.36 25.49 -0.33
N LEU A 383 -18.64 25.15 -0.17
CA LEU A 383 -19.51 24.75 -1.27
C LEU A 383 -19.97 25.97 -2.09
N ARG A 384 -20.25 27.11 -1.44
CA ARG A 384 -20.73 28.36 -2.08
C ARG A 384 -19.65 29.19 -2.78
N ARG A 385 -18.37 28.96 -2.51
CA ARG A 385 -17.24 29.64 -3.18
C ARG A 385 -16.85 29.00 -4.52
N ASN A 386 -17.71 28.13 -5.04
CA ASN A 386 -17.75 27.66 -6.42
C ASN A 386 -18.90 28.36 -7.14
#